data_AF-A0A1W2DQD4-F1
#
_entry.id   AF-A0A1W2DQD4-F1
#
_cell.length_a   1.000
_cell.length_b   1.000
_cell.length_c   1.000
_cell.angle_alpha   90.00
_cell.angle_beta   90.00
_cell.angle_gamma   90.00
#
_symmetry.space_group_name_H-M   'P 1'
#
loop_
_entity.id
_entity.type
_entity.pdbx_description
1 polymer ?
#
loop_
_entity_poly.entity_id
_entity_poly.type
_entity_poly.pdbx_seq_one_letter_code
_entity_poly.pdbx_strand_id
1 'polypeptide(L)'
;MLQKVEIINSFIQGFGIFFGVIAGTAVTICSQWLMNKRVEKQKIKNIAIELTFMQQQIKSWLSSFSLYRNAINGDALETWAEYIDVSKVLKTSLIESFTSGLIYKHLDNSLAADIQLALTDLSIAMEQVINKKISEQRMNFDKKKAIVDLNFFEKKLKQHEKAVTKALQCLG
;
A
#
# COMPACT_ATOMS: atom_id res chain seq x y z
N MET A 1 52.06 -7.42 50.65
CA MET A 1 50.61 -7.71 50.74
C MET A 1 49.77 -6.57 50.15
N LEU A 2 50.00 -5.31 50.55
CA LEU A 2 49.26 -4.13 50.09
C LEU A 2 49.26 -3.94 48.56
N GLN A 3 50.40 -4.10 47.89
CA GLN A 3 50.51 -3.97 46.42
C GLN A 3 49.67 -4.99 45.62
N LYS A 4 49.45 -6.21 46.16
CA LYS A 4 48.60 -7.21 45.51
C LYS A 4 47.11 -6.87 45.64
N VAL A 5 46.71 -6.21 46.73
CA VAL A 5 45.31 -5.81 46.99
C VAL A 5 44.92 -4.64 46.09
N GLU A 6 45.81 -3.67 45.85
CA GLU A 6 45.57 -2.57 44.92
C GLU A 6 45.40 -3.05 43.47
N ILE A 7 46.26 -3.98 43.01
CA ILE A 7 46.16 -4.56 41.67
C ILE A 7 44.83 -5.31 41.49
N ILE A 8 44.40 -6.08 42.49
CA ILE A 8 43.11 -6.80 42.45
C ILE A 8 41.93 -5.82 42.43
N ASN A 9 41.97 -4.76 43.22
CA ASN A 9 40.92 -3.74 43.24
C ASN A 9 40.81 -2.96 41.92
N SER A 10 41.94 -2.56 41.31
CA SER A 10 41.94 -1.91 40.00
C SER A 10 41.46 -2.86 38.89
N PHE A 11 41.76 -4.15 39.00
CA PHE A 11 41.29 -5.16 38.04
C PHE A 11 39.78 -5.40 38.16
N ILE A 12 39.24 -5.48 39.38
CA ILE A 12 37.79 -5.61 39.63
C ILE A 12 37.04 -4.35 39.18
N GLN A 13 37.57 -3.15 39.41
CA GLN A 13 36.98 -1.90 38.94
C GLN A 13 36.99 -1.81 37.41
N GLY A 14 38.08 -2.19 36.75
CA GLY A 14 38.17 -2.27 35.28
C GLY A 14 37.17 -3.27 34.69
N PHE A 15 36.99 -4.43 35.33
CA PHE A 15 35.98 -5.41 34.94
C PHE A 15 34.54 -4.92 35.16
N GLY A 16 34.29 -4.18 36.25
CA GLY A 16 32.99 -3.57 36.51
C GLY A 16 32.58 -2.55 35.44
N ILE A 17 33.52 -1.71 35.00
CA ILE A 17 33.30 -0.76 33.90
C ILE A 17 33.07 -1.51 32.59
N PHE A 18 33.87 -2.53 32.29
CA PHE A 18 33.73 -3.33 31.08
C PHE A 18 32.38 -4.05 30.99
N PHE A 19 31.94 -4.71 32.07
CA PHE A 19 30.62 -5.33 32.14
C PHE A 19 29.49 -4.30 32.10
N GLY A 20 29.69 -3.12 32.70
CA GLY A 20 28.74 -2.01 32.62
C GLY A 20 28.50 -1.55 31.17
N VAL A 21 29.55 -1.40 30.36
CA VAL A 21 29.44 -1.00 28.94
C VAL A 21 28.78 -2.11 28.11
N ILE A 22 29.13 -3.38 28.35
CA ILE A 22 28.51 -4.52 27.65
C ILE A 22 27.02 -4.62 28.00
N ALA A 23 26.67 -4.53 29.29
CA ALA A 23 25.29 -4.59 29.75
C ALA A 23 24.47 -3.40 29.20
N GLY A 24 25.03 -2.18 29.24
CA GLY A 24 24.41 -0.99 28.66
C GLY A 24 24.14 -1.17 27.17
N THR A 25 25.14 -1.63 26.41
CA THR A 25 25.03 -1.88 24.97
C THR A 25 23.98 -2.95 24.66
N ALA A 26 23.97 -4.06 25.42
CA ALA A 26 22.99 -5.13 25.27
C ALA A 26 21.56 -4.64 25.53
N VAL A 27 21.35 -3.84 26.59
CA VAL A 27 20.05 -3.24 26.90
C VAL A 27 19.59 -2.29 25.79
N THR A 28 20.49 -1.45 25.28
CA THR A 28 20.18 -0.55 24.16
C THR A 28 19.78 -1.33 22.90
N ILE A 29 20.53 -2.37 22.53
CA ILE A 29 20.21 -3.22 21.37
C ILE A 29 18.84 -3.89 21.55
N CYS A 30 18.57 -4.48 22.72
CA CYS A 30 17.30 -5.12 23.02
C CYS A 30 16.12 -4.14 22.99
N SER A 31 16.29 -2.96 23.59
CA SER A 31 15.28 -1.90 23.59
C SER A 31 14.98 -1.43 22.17
N GLN A 32 16.01 -1.18 21.36
CA GLN A 32 15.86 -0.77 19.97
C GLN A 32 15.14 -1.84 19.15
N TRP A 33 15.47 -3.12 19.36
CA TRP A 33 14.82 -4.23 18.68
C TRP A 33 13.33 -4.33 19.01
N LEU A 34 12.96 -4.20 20.30
CA LEU A 34 11.56 -4.18 20.72
C LEU A 34 10.79 -3.00 20.13
N MET A 35 11.40 -1.82 20.11
CA MET A 35 10.78 -0.62 19.54
C MET A 35 10.59 -0.76 18.03
N ASN A 36 11.60 -1.27 17.32
CA ASN A 36 11.53 -1.54 15.88
C ASN A 36 10.41 -2.53 15.55
N LYS A 37 10.26 -3.61 16.32
CA LYS A 37 9.14 -4.57 16.12
C LYS A 37 7.77 -3.93 16.30
N ARG A 38 7.60 -3.05 17.29
CA ARG A 38 6.32 -2.33 17.49
C ARG A 38 6.02 -1.40 16.34
N VAL A 39 7.03 -0.67 15.86
CA VAL A 39 6.91 0.24 14.71
C VAL A 39 6.56 -0.55 13.44
N GLU A 40 7.24 -1.67 13.18
CA GLU A 40 6.95 -2.54 12.04
C GLU A 40 5.50 -3.03 12.07
N LYS A 41 5.03 -3.53 13.22
CA LYS A 41 3.63 -3.97 13.38
C LYS A 41 2.62 -2.84 13.08
N GLN A 42 2.91 -1.62 13.53
CA GLN A 42 2.04 -0.48 13.25
C GLN A 42 2.06 -0.12 11.75
N LYS A 43 3.21 -0.17 11.10
CA LYS A 43 3.33 0.06 9.64
C LYS A 43 2.51 -0.96 8.85
N ILE A 44 2.59 -2.24 9.21
CA ILE A 44 1.78 -3.30 8.59
C ILE A 44 0.28 -3.05 8.79
N LYS A 45 -0.14 -2.65 9.99
CA LYS A 45 -1.53 -2.27 10.25
C LYS A 45 -1.99 -1.10 9.37
N ASN A 46 -1.16 -0.06 9.22
CA ASN A 46 -1.48 1.07 8.36
C ASN A 46 -1.61 0.65 6.89
N ILE A 47 -0.71 -0.21 6.40
CA ILE A 47 -0.79 -0.77 5.04
C ILE A 47 -2.10 -1.54 4.84
N ALA A 48 -2.50 -2.37 5.80
CA ALA A 48 -3.76 -3.11 5.73
C ALA A 48 -4.98 -2.16 5.69
N ILE A 49 -4.95 -1.06 6.44
CA ILE A 49 -6.00 -0.02 6.40
C ILE A 49 -6.05 0.64 5.01
N GLU A 50 -4.91 1.05 4.46
CA GLU A 50 -4.84 1.66 3.13
C GLU A 50 -5.33 0.72 2.03
N LEU A 51 -4.94 -0.56 2.06
CA LEU A 51 -5.43 -1.57 1.13
C LEU A 51 -6.93 -1.83 1.29
N THR A 52 -7.46 -1.82 2.52
CA THR A 52 -8.90 -1.95 2.75
C THR A 52 -9.67 -0.79 2.14
N PHE A 53 -9.18 0.44 2.36
CA PHE A 53 -9.76 1.64 1.75
C PHE A 53 -9.70 1.57 0.23
N MET A 54 -8.56 1.18 -0.33
CA MET A 54 -8.39 1.00 -1.78
C MET A 54 -9.38 -0.03 -2.34
N GLN A 55 -9.60 -1.16 -1.64
CA GLN A 55 -10.58 -2.16 -2.05
C GLN A 55 -12.00 -1.58 -2.11
N GLN A 56 -12.39 -0.79 -1.11
CA GLN A 56 -13.70 -0.13 -1.07
C GLN A 56 -13.88 0.84 -2.23
N GLN A 57 -12.86 1.65 -2.52
CA GLN A 57 -12.87 2.58 -3.65
C GLN A 57 -12.99 1.84 -4.99
N ILE A 58 -12.22 0.75 -5.19
CA ILE A 58 -12.31 -0.07 -6.41
C ILE A 58 -13.73 -0.61 -6.59
N LYS A 59 -14.36 -1.11 -5.53
CA LYS A 59 -15.76 -1.58 -5.58
C LYS A 59 -16.74 -0.47 -5.94
N SER A 60 -16.55 0.73 -5.38
CA SER A 60 -17.36 1.90 -5.72
C SER A 60 -17.24 2.25 -7.20
N TRP A 61 -16.03 2.32 -7.75
CA TRP A 61 -15.84 2.62 -9.17
C TRP A 61 -16.38 1.52 -10.09
N LEU A 62 -16.24 0.25 -9.71
CA LEU A 62 -16.88 -0.86 -10.44
C LEU A 62 -18.41 -0.72 -10.46
N SER A 63 -19.02 -0.21 -9.40
CA SER A 63 -20.45 0.12 -9.37
C SER A 63 -20.77 1.26 -10.34
N SER A 64 -19.99 2.35 -10.34
CA SER A 64 -20.17 3.45 -11.31
C SER A 64 -20.00 3.00 -12.76
N PHE A 65 -19.05 2.10 -13.04
CA PHE A 65 -18.88 1.51 -14.37
C PHE A 65 -20.06 0.62 -14.78
N SER A 66 -20.70 -0.07 -13.83
CA SER A 66 -21.95 -0.79 -14.08
C SER A 66 -23.10 0.16 -14.46
N LEU A 67 -23.24 1.29 -13.77
CA LEU A 67 -24.21 2.33 -14.14
C LEU A 67 -23.91 2.93 -15.52
N TYR A 68 -22.63 3.17 -15.81
CA TYR A 68 -22.19 3.64 -17.13
C TYR A 68 -22.50 2.61 -18.23
N ARG A 69 -22.31 1.31 -17.97
CA ARG A 69 -22.72 0.24 -18.90
C ARG A 69 -24.21 0.31 -19.22
N ASN A 70 -25.04 0.50 -18.20
CA ASN A 70 -26.49 0.59 -18.38
C ASN A 70 -26.86 1.83 -19.21
N ALA A 71 -26.17 2.96 -19.00
CA ALA A 71 -26.35 4.16 -19.81
C ALA A 71 -25.94 3.95 -21.28
N ILE A 72 -24.83 3.25 -21.54
CA ILE A 72 -24.41 2.86 -22.91
C ILE A 72 -25.45 1.95 -23.57
N ASN A 73 -26.00 1.01 -22.82
CA ASN A 73 -26.93 0.02 -23.38
C ASN A 73 -28.31 0.62 -23.65
N GLY A 74 -28.79 1.48 -22.75
CA GLY A 74 -30.07 2.17 -22.84
C GLY A 74 -30.04 3.47 -23.65
N ASP A 75 -28.93 3.76 -24.33
CA ASP A 75 -28.72 4.97 -25.15
C ASP A 75 -29.07 6.27 -24.41
N ALA A 76 -28.80 6.31 -23.10
CA ALA A 76 -29.08 7.44 -22.19
C ALA A 76 -27.78 8.06 -21.65
N LEU A 77 -26.71 8.06 -22.46
CA LEU A 77 -25.38 8.46 -22.04
C LEU A 77 -25.32 9.94 -21.62
N GLU A 78 -26.19 10.78 -22.18
CA GLU A 78 -26.29 12.19 -21.79
C GLU A 78 -26.67 12.38 -20.31
N THR A 79 -27.42 11.44 -19.73
CA THR A 79 -27.89 11.47 -18.33
C THR A 79 -26.82 11.03 -17.34
N TRP A 80 -25.75 10.38 -17.81
CA TRP A 80 -24.65 9.94 -16.96
C TRP A 80 -23.62 11.08 -16.81
N ALA A 81 -23.49 11.63 -15.60
CA ALA A 81 -22.66 12.80 -15.29
C ALA A 81 -21.66 12.56 -14.15
N GLU A 82 -21.45 11.30 -13.75
CA GLU A 82 -20.50 10.99 -12.69
C GLU A 82 -19.05 11.25 -13.14
N TYR A 83 -18.25 11.78 -12.22
CA TYR A 83 -16.81 11.87 -12.39
C TYR A 83 -16.16 10.68 -11.69
N ILE A 84 -15.31 9.95 -12.40
CA ILE A 84 -14.61 8.79 -11.83
C ILE A 84 -13.27 9.26 -11.27
N ASP A 85 -13.13 9.27 -9.95
CA ASP A 85 -11.95 9.78 -9.24
C ASP A 85 -10.97 8.68 -8.81
N VAL A 86 -10.49 7.87 -9.77
CA VAL A 86 -9.60 6.72 -9.49
C VAL A 86 -8.31 7.08 -8.76
N SER A 87 -7.90 8.35 -8.76
CA SER A 87 -6.70 8.82 -8.05
C SER A 87 -6.90 8.97 -6.54
N LYS A 88 -8.15 9.00 -6.05
CA LYS A 88 -8.47 9.13 -4.62
C LYS A 88 -8.30 7.81 -3.88
N VAL A 89 -7.04 7.45 -3.69
CA VAL A 89 -6.58 6.33 -2.87
C VAL A 89 -5.59 6.81 -1.81
N LEU A 90 -5.66 6.20 -0.63
CA LEU A 90 -4.61 6.33 0.38
C LEU A 90 -3.48 5.37 0.01
N LYS A 91 -2.26 5.89 -0.12
CA LYS A 91 -1.10 5.09 -0.56
C LYS A 91 0.23 5.47 0.10
N THR A 92 0.21 6.31 1.13
CA THR A 92 1.43 6.83 1.76
C THR A 92 2.24 5.71 2.39
N SER A 93 1.61 4.91 3.26
CA SER A 93 2.25 3.80 3.96
C SER A 93 2.66 2.70 2.97
N LEU A 94 1.85 2.46 1.94
CA LEU A 94 2.18 1.54 0.86
C LEU A 94 3.46 1.97 0.13
N ILE A 95 3.57 3.22 -0.33
CA ILE A 95 4.77 3.73 -1.02
C ILE A 95 6.01 3.65 -0.12
N GLU A 96 5.88 4.05 1.15
CA GLU A 96 6.97 3.92 2.11
C GLU A 96 7.40 2.45 2.30
N SER A 97 6.45 1.52 2.29
CA SER A 97 6.72 0.08 2.47
C SER A 97 7.44 -0.56 1.27
N PHE A 98 7.17 -0.08 0.06
CA PHE A 98 7.94 -0.46 -1.14
C PHE A 98 9.37 0.07 -1.05
N THR A 99 9.52 1.36 -0.72
CA THR A 99 10.84 2.03 -0.65
C THR A 99 11.72 1.44 0.45
N SER A 100 11.14 1.11 1.60
CA SER A 100 11.86 0.48 2.72
C SER A 100 12.06 -1.03 2.56
N GLY A 101 11.47 -1.64 1.55
CA GLY A 101 11.46 -3.09 1.34
C GLY A 101 10.64 -3.89 2.36
N LEU A 102 9.91 -3.22 3.26
CA LEU A 102 9.06 -3.86 4.27
C LEU A 102 7.99 -4.74 3.60
N ILE A 103 7.41 -4.29 2.49
CA ILE A 103 6.32 -5.01 1.82
C ILE A 103 6.75 -6.42 1.35
N TYR A 104 8.01 -6.58 0.94
CA TYR A 104 8.55 -7.85 0.44
C TYR A 104 8.82 -8.87 1.55
N LYS A 105 8.75 -8.47 2.82
CA LYS A 105 8.78 -9.42 3.94
C LYS A 105 7.43 -10.11 4.16
N HIS A 106 6.36 -9.53 3.64
CA HIS A 106 4.98 -9.95 3.92
C HIS A 106 4.20 -10.37 2.69
N LEU A 107 4.58 -9.86 1.51
CA LEU A 107 3.97 -10.21 0.24
C LEU A 107 5.01 -10.85 -0.69
N ASP A 108 4.58 -11.86 -1.43
CA ASP A 108 5.35 -12.44 -2.52
C ASP A 108 5.68 -11.37 -3.56
N ASN A 109 6.83 -11.49 -4.23
CA ASN A 109 7.29 -10.50 -5.21
C ASN A 109 6.28 -10.22 -6.33
N SER A 110 5.56 -11.25 -6.79
CA SER A 110 4.51 -11.10 -7.82
C SER A 110 3.33 -10.27 -7.32
N LEU A 111 2.88 -10.53 -6.09
CA LEU A 111 1.77 -9.80 -5.48
C LEU A 111 2.17 -8.36 -5.16
N ALA A 112 3.39 -8.15 -4.67
CA ALA A 112 3.94 -6.81 -4.47
C ALA A 112 3.98 -6.02 -5.79
N ALA A 113 4.40 -6.64 -6.90
CA ALA A 113 4.38 -6.03 -8.23
C ALA A 113 2.95 -5.68 -8.68
N ASP A 114 1.98 -6.57 -8.48
CA ASP A 114 0.57 -6.32 -8.82
C ASP A 114 -0.01 -5.12 -8.05
N ILE A 115 0.34 -4.98 -6.77
CA ILE A 115 -0.05 -3.81 -5.96
C ILE A 115 0.62 -2.54 -6.48
N GLN A 116 1.91 -2.59 -6.84
CA GLN A 116 2.61 -1.44 -7.39
C GLN A 116 2.03 -0.99 -8.74
N LEU A 117 1.61 -1.94 -9.58
CA LEU A 117 0.88 -1.66 -10.82
C LEU A 117 -0.47 -0.99 -10.51
N ALA A 118 -1.21 -1.49 -9.52
CA ALA A 118 -2.45 -0.84 -9.08
C ALA A 118 -2.22 0.61 -8.64
N LEU A 119 -1.17 0.88 -7.86
CA LEU A 119 -0.83 2.25 -7.43
C LEU A 119 -0.48 3.20 -8.58
N THR A 120 0.11 2.65 -9.65
CA THR A 120 0.49 3.40 -10.85
C THR A 120 -0.73 3.69 -11.73
N ASP A 121 -1.60 2.69 -11.91
CA ASP A 121 -2.83 2.82 -12.67
C ASP A 121 -3.87 3.69 -11.93
N LEU A 122 -3.89 3.68 -10.60
CA LEU A 122 -4.73 4.55 -9.76
C LEU A 122 -4.06 5.93 -9.56
N SER A 123 -3.82 6.60 -10.70
CA SER A 123 -3.15 7.90 -10.78
C SER A 123 -4.04 8.95 -11.44
N ILE A 124 -3.67 10.23 -11.23
CA ILE A 124 -4.34 11.38 -11.85
C ILE A 124 -4.30 11.29 -13.38
N ALA A 125 -3.22 10.74 -13.96
CA ALA A 125 -3.12 10.57 -15.40
C ALA A 125 -4.18 9.58 -15.93
N MET A 126 -4.37 8.44 -15.25
CA MET A 126 -5.41 7.49 -15.63
C MET A 126 -6.81 8.06 -15.42
N GLU A 127 -7.02 8.79 -14.32
CA GLU A 127 -8.27 9.50 -14.05
C GLU A 127 -8.64 10.46 -15.18
N GLN A 128 -7.68 11.26 -15.65
CA GLN A 128 -7.87 12.14 -16.80
C GLN A 128 -8.21 11.36 -18.07
N VAL A 129 -7.54 10.24 -18.33
CA VAL A 129 -7.81 9.38 -19.50
C VAL A 129 -9.23 8.81 -19.46
N ILE A 130 -9.67 8.28 -18.31
CA ILE A 130 -11.02 7.73 -18.12
C ILE A 130 -12.06 8.81 -18.38
N ASN A 131 -11.98 9.93 -17.66
CA ASN A 131 -12.99 10.99 -17.75
C ASN A 131 -13.00 11.67 -19.13
N LYS A 132 -11.83 11.82 -19.77
CA LYS A 132 -11.76 12.32 -21.15
C LYS A 132 -12.49 11.39 -22.11
N LYS A 133 -12.24 10.08 -22.05
CA LYS A 133 -12.93 9.10 -22.90
C LYS A 133 -14.43 9.14 -22.68
N ILE A 134 -14.89 9.21 -21.44
CA ILE A 134 -16.32 9.29 -21.16
C ILE A 134 -16.91 10.60 -21.72
N SER A 135 -16.22 11.73 -21.57
CA SER A 135 -16.63 13.00 -22.15
C SER A 135 -16.71 12.95 -23.68
N GLU A 136 -15.72 12.36 -24.35
CA GLU A 136 -15.74 12.15 -25.81
C GLU A 136 -16.94 11.32 -26.25
N GLN A 137 -17.25 10.23 -25.53
CA GLN A 137 -18.40 9.37 -25.83
C GLN A 137 -19.75 10.06 -25.60
N ARG A 138 -19.83 11.06 -24.72
CA ARG A 138 -21.03 11.88 -24.53
C ARG A 138 -21.26 12.86 -25.68
N MET A 139 -20.19 13.33 -26.34
CA MET A 139 -20.29 14.26 -27.47
C MET A 139 -20.51 13.52 -28.79
N ASN A 140 -19.77 12.43 -29.01
CA ASN A 140 -19.78 11.64 -30.24
C ASN A 140 -19.91 10.16 -29.88
N PHE A 141 -21.14 9.74 -29.60
CA PHE A 141 -21.39 8.39 -29.10
C PHE A 141 -21.09 7.31 -30.15
N ASP A 142 -20.11 6.47 -29.84
CA ASP A 142 -19.86 5.21 -30.53
C ASP A 142 -19.98 4.07 -29.53
N LYS A 143 -21.12 3.37 -29.61
CA LYS A 143 -21.46 2.25 -28.71
C LYS A 143 -20.38 1.16 -28.69
N LYS A 144 -19.79 0.82 -29.83
CA LYS A 144 -18.76 -0.24 -29.90
C LYS A 144 -17.50 0.22 -29.18
N LYS A 145 -17.04 1.44 -29.45
CA LYS A 145 -15.86 2.02 -28.80
C LYS A 145 -16.07 2.18 -27.30
N ALA A 146 -17.24 2.67 -26.87
CA ALA A 146 -17.59 2.83 -25.46
C ALA A 146 -17.57 1.50 -24.68
N ILE A 147 -18.12 0.43 -25.28
CA ILE A 147 -18.09 -0.91 -24.66
C ILE A 147 -16.65 -1.45 -24.55
N VAL A 148 -15.82 -1.23 -25.57
CA VAL A 148 -14.41 -1.67 -25.54
C VAL A 148 -13.64 -0.94 -24.44
N ASP A 149 -13.77 0.39 -24.36
CA ASP A 149 -13.13 1.19 -23.33
C ASP A 149 -13.59 0.80 -21.92
N LEU A 150 -14.90 0.64 -21.73
CA LEU A 150 -15.49 0.19 -20.47
C LEU A 150 -14.93 -1.19 -20.04
N ASN A 151 -14.94 -2.17 -20.96
CA ASN A 151 -14.46 -3.50 -20.66
C ASN A 151 -12.97 -3.51 -20.29
N PHE A 152 -12.17 -2.64 -20.92
CA PHE A 152 -10.77 -2.47 -20.56
C PHE A 152 -10.60 -1.96 -19.13
N PHE A 153 -11.32 -0.91 -18.74
CA PHE A 153 -11.23 -0.33 -17.39
C PHE A 153 -11.77 -1.27 -16.32
N GLU A 154 -12.93 -1.89 -16.55
CA GLU A 154 -13.47 -2.89 -15.61
C GLU A 154 -12.52 -4.06 -15.40
N LYS A 155 -11.89 -4.55 -16.48
CA LYS A 155 -10.93 -5.66 -16.39
C LYS A 155 -9.74 -5.27 -15.53
N LYS A 156 -9.16 -4.08 -15.75
CA LYS A 156 -8.06 -3.57 -14.91
C LYS A 156 -8.47 -3.44 -13.45
N LEU A 157 -9.59 -2.80 -13.16
CA LEU A 157 -10.07 -2.64 -11.78
C LEU A 157 -10.33 -3.98 -11.08
N LYS A 158 -10.92 -4.96 -11.76
CA LYS A 158 -11.11 -6.32 -11.21
C LYS A 158 -9.77 -7.03 -10.93
N GLN A 159 -8.75 -6.81 -11.77
CA GLN A 159 -7.40 -7.33 -11.51
C GLN A 159 -6.80 -6.69 -10.26
N HIS A 160 -6.91 -5.37 -10.11
CA HIS A 160 -6.46 -4.67 -8.91
C HIS A 160 -7.23 -5.09 -7.65
N GLU A 161 -8.55 -5.24 -7.73
CA GLU A 161 -9.38 -5.74 -6.63
C GLU A 161 -8.88 -7.11 -6.14
N LYS A 162 -8.61 -8.01 -7.08
CA LYS A 162 -8.09 -9.35 -6.78
C LYS A 162 -6.72 -9.29 -6.11
N ALA A 163 -5.82 -8.45 -6.60
CA ALA A 163 -4.50 -8.26 -6.00
C ALA A 163 -4.61 -7.69 -4.57
N VAL A 164 -5.40 -6.63 -4.37
CA VAL A 164 -5.65 -6.02 -3.06
C VAL A 164 -6.26 -7.02 -2.08
N THR A 165 -7.24 -7.81 -2.54
CA THR A 165 -7.89 -8.83 -1.70
C THR A 165 -6.89 -9.90 -1.24
N LYS A 166 -6.02 -10.37 -2.14
CA LYS A 166 -4.96 -11.32 -1.79
C LYS A 166 -3.95 -10.70 -0.81
N ALA A 167 -3.53 -9.46 -1.05
CA ALA A 167 -2.59 -8.78 -0.17
C ALA A 167 -3.15 -8.62 1.25
N LEU A 168 -4.44 -8.30 1.39
CA LEU A 168 -5.11 -8.24 2.69
C LEU A 168 -5.13 -9.60 3.41
N GLN A 169 -5.31 -10.70 2.68
CA GLN A 169 -5.25 -12.06 3.26
C GLN A 169 -3.86 -12.44 3.76
N CYS A 170 -2.79 -11.90 3.15
CA CYS A 170 -1.41 -12.13 3.59
C CYS A 170 -1.01 -11.26 4.80
N LEU A 171 -1.67 -10.09 4.96
CA LEU A 171 -1.34 -9.12 6.02
C LEU A 171 -2.21 -9.26 7.27
N GLY A 172 -3.35 -9.95 7.18
CA GLY A 172 -4.26 -10.27 8.30
C GLY A 172 -3.84 -11.52 9.04
#